data_AF-A0A934KSW5-F1
#
_entry.id   AF-A0A934KSW5-F1
#
_cell.length_a   1.000
_cell.length_b   1.000
_cell.length_c   1.000
_cell.angle_alpha   90.00
_cell.angle_beta   90.00
_cell.angle_gamma   90.00
#
_symmetry.space_group_name_H-M   'P 1'
#
loop_
_entity.id
_entity.type
_entity.pdbx_description
1 polymer ?
#
loop_
_entity_poly.entity_id
_entity_poly.type
_entity_poly.pdbx_seq_one_letter_code
_entity_poly.pdbx_strand_id
1 'polypeptide(L)'
;PWQIYSNYPNTERRRNFNASLKASYHLPGATLTSVTGFQRFTIDYPDRYDFDFTAQNLISGEGSTPQRNWTQELRVTSDPS
;
A
#
# COMPACT_ATOMS: atom_id res chain seq x y z
N PRO A 1 40.27 -1.65 -23.28
CA PRO A 1 39.74 -0.69 -22.28
C PRO A 1 38.23 -0.91 -22.09
N TRP A 2 37.78 -1.19 -20.87
CA TRP A 2 36.36 -1.39 -20.56
C TRP A 2 35.74 -0.06 -20.13
N GLN A 3 34.65 0.37 -20.79
CA GLN A 3 33.85 1.50 -20.34
C GLN A 3 32.88 1.02 -19.27
N ILE A 4 33.00 1.57 -18.06
CA ILE A 4 32.01 1.38 -17.00
C ILE A 4 30.92 2.42 -17.26
N TYR A 5 29.73 1.96 -17.65
CA TYR A 5 28.54 2.81 -17.72
C TYR A 5 28.18 3.20 -16.28
N SER A 6 28.18 4.50 -15.99
CA SER A 6 27.82 5.02 -14.68
C SER A 6 26.32 4.84 -14.45
N ASN A 7 25.95 4.36 -13.26
CA ASN A 7 24.56 4.14 -12.83
C ASN A 7 23.68 5.35 -13.12
N TYR A 8 22.54 5.14 -13.77
CA TYR A 8 21.55 6.20 -13.98
C TYR A 8 20.92 6.62 -12.64
N PRO A 9 20.65 7.92 -12.42
CA PRO A 9 19.89 8.36 -11.26
C PRO A 9 18.49 7.75 -11.31
N ASN A 10 18.15 7.01 -10.25
CA ASN A 10 16.86 6.37 -10.09
C ASN A 10 15.92 7.27 -9.29
N THR A 11 14.89 7.83 -9.93
CA THR A 11 13.83 8.56 -9.22
C THR A 11 12.70 7.59 -8.88
N GLU A 12 12.48 7.37 -7.59
CA GLU A 12 11.32 6.65 -7.07
C GLU A 12 10.28 7.64 -6.53
N ARG A 13 9.01 7.49 -6.94
CA ARG A 13 7.90 8.28 -6.40
C ARG A 13 6.93 7.38 -5.65
N ARG A 14 6.79 7.60 -4.34
CA ARG A 14 5.83 6.89 -3.49
C ARG A 14 4.66 7.79 -3.17
N ARG A 15 3.44 7.30 -3.39
CA ARG A 15 2.19 7.94 -2.97
C ARG A 15 1.46 7.02 -2.01
N ASN A 16 1.16 7.52 -0.82
CA ASN A 16 0.47 6.76 0.22
C ASN A 16 -0.71 7.57 0.76
N PHE A 17 -1.92 7.05 0.58
CA PHE A 17 -3.15 7.60 1.13
C PHE A 17 -3.77 6.58 2.06
N ASN A 18 -4.10 7.00 3.29
CA ASN A 18 -4.71 6.15 4.30
C ASN A 18 -5.90 6.90 4.89
N ALA A 19 -7.01 6.18 5.07
CA ALA A 19 -8.19 6.68 5.75
C ALA A 19 -8.75 5.56 6.65
N SER A 20 -9.32 5.94 7.78
CA SER A 20 -10.01 4.99 8.65
C SER A 20 -11.21 5.66 9.32
N LEU A 21 -12.22 4.85 9.62
CA LEU A 21 -13.41 5.26 10.35
C LEU A 21 -13.66 4.26 11.46
N LYS A 22 -13.96 4.77 12.66
CA LYS A 22 -14.47 3.96 13.78
C LYS A 22 -15.84 4.48 14.16
N ALA A 23 -16.79 3.57 14.29
CA ALA A 23 -18.10 3.83 14.86
C ALA A 23 -18.34 2.87 16.03
N SER A 24 -18.78 3.42 17.17
CA SER A 24 -19.16 2.64 18.34
C SER A 24 -20.59 2.96 18.73
N TYR A 25 -21.36 1.93 19.04
CA TYR A 25 -22.74 2.04 19.49
C TYR A 25 -22.90 1.28 20.81
N HIS A 26 -23.40 2.00 21.82
CA HIS A 26 -23.54 1.49 23.18
C HIS A 26 -24.98 1.07 23.42
N LEU A 27 -25.16 -0.20 23.80
CA LEU A 27 -26.41 -0.80 24.25
C LEU A 27 -26.28 -1.11 25.75
N PRO A 28 -27.40 -1.24 26.48
CA PRO A 28 -27.35 -1.78 27.83
C PRO A 28 -26.73 -3.20 27.82
N GLY A 29 -25.55 -3.36 28.42
CA GLY A 29 -24.88 -4.66 28.58
C GLY A 29 -23.98 -5.06 27.40
N ALA A 30 -23.90 -4.26 26.33
CA ALA A 30 -23.04 -4.55 25.19
C ALA A 30 -22.60 -3.30 24.42
N THR A 31 -21.41 -3.34 23.85
CA THR A 31 -20.93 -2.34 22.90
C THR A 31 -20.64 -2.99 21.55
N LEU A 32 -21.20 -2.41 20.49
CA LEU A 32 -20.91 -2.75 19.10
C LEU A 32 -19.88 -1.77 18.57
N THR A 33 -18.77 -2.25 18.01
CA THR A 33 -17.76 -1.41 17.37
C THR A 33 -17.48 -1.88 15.96
N SER A 34 -17.56 -0.96 15.01
CA SER A 34 -17.18 -1.14 13.61
C SER A 34 -15.94 -0.30 13.33
N VAL A 35 -14.92 -0.91 12.75
CA VAL A 35 -13.70 -0.24 12.30
C VAL A 35 -13.49 -0.55 10.83
N THR A 36 -13.36 0.50 10.03
CA THR A 36 -13.16 0.42 8.59
C THR A 36 -11.86 1.11 8.23
N GLY A 37 -11.02 0.46 7.41
CA GLY A 37 -9.75 0.97 6.95
C GLY A 37 -9.66 0.97 5.43
N PHE A 38 -9.08 2.02 4.87
CA PHE A 38 -8.75 2.12 3.45
C PHE A 38 -7.29 2.57 3.30
N GLN A 39 -6.55 1.86 2.45
CA GLN A 39 -5.20 2.24 2.05
C GLN A 39 -5.07 2.19 0.54
N ARG A 40 -4.48 3.23 -0.02
CA ARG A 40 -4.05 3.28 -1.42
C ARG A 40 -2.59 3.66 -1.47
N PHE A 41 -1.80 2.76 -2.00
CA PHE A 41 -0.37 2.93 -2.16
C PHE A 41 0.01 2.77 -3.64
N THR A 42 0.97 3.56 -4.10
CA THR A 42 1.51 3.46 -5.45
C THR A 42 2.98 3.81 -5.41
N ILE A 43 3.79 2.97 -6.04
CA ILE A 43 5.18 3.26 -6.38
C ILE A 43 5.23 3.48 -7.88
N ASP A 44 5.79 4.60 -8.30
CA ASP A 44 6.05 4.90 -9.70
C ASP A 44 7.54 5.11 -9.92
N TYR A 45 8.01 4.59 -11.05
CA TYR A 45 9.39 4.70 -11.50
C TYR A 45 9.44 5.51 -12.81
N PRO A 46 9.42 6.86 -12.72
CA PRO A 46 9.37 7.74 -13.89
C PRO A 46 10.61 7.71 -14.78
N ASP A 47 11.77 7.29 -14.26
CA ASP A 47 13.02 7.17 -15.01
C ASP A 47 13.28 5.70 -15.41
N ARG A 48 14.23 5.48 -16.34
CA ARG A 48 14.69 4.12 -16.67
C ARG A 48 15.35 3.52 -15.43
N TYR A 49 14.70 2.52 -14.86
CA TYR A 49 15.25 1.74 -13.76
C TYR A 49 16.44 0.92 -14.27
N ASP A 50 17.64 1.21 -13.77
CA ASP A 50 18.87 0.47 -14.07
C ASP A 50 18.88 -0.80 -13.21
N PHE A 51 18.14 -1.81 -13.64
CA PHE A 51 18.26 -3.16 -13.10
C PHE A 51 19.22 -3.96 -13.97
N ASP A 52 20.14 -4.70 -13.35
CA ASP A 52 20.89 -5.80 -13.98
C ASP A 52 19.97 -6.99 -14.32
N PHE A 53 18.89 -6.76 -15.07
CA PHE A 53 17.95 -7.78 -15.49
C PHE A 53 18.10 -8.08 -16.98
N THR A 54 18.17 -9.37 -17.29
CA THR A 54 18.17 -9.90 -18.66
C THR A 54 16.88 -9.53 -19.41
N ALA A 55 16.96 -9.50 -20.75
CA ALA A 55 15.91 -9.01 -21.67
C ALA A 55 14.50 -9.63 -21.47
N GLN A 56 14.40 -10.78 -20.82
CA GLN A 56 13.14 -11.47 -20.50
C GLN A 56 12.35 -10.81 -19.35
N ASN A 57 13.02 -10.10 -18.44
CA ASN A 57 12.40 -9.54 -17.24
C ASN A 57 11.90 -8.09 -17.45
N LEU A 58 12.29 -7.44 -18.56
CA LEU A 58 11.93 -6.05 -18.88
C LEU A 58 10.65 -5.92 -19.73
N ILE A 59 10.22 -6.97 -20.43
CA ILE A 59 9.12 -6.90 -21.42
C ILE A 59 7.72 -6.96 -20.76
N SER A 60 7.60 -7.36 -19.49
CA SER A 60 6.28 -7.45 -18.79
C SER A 60 5.81 -6.15 -18.11
N GLY A 61 6.62 -5.09 -18.13
CA GLY A 61 6.14 -3.69 -18.20
C GLY A 61 5.08 -3.20 -17.21
N GLU A 62 5.24 -3.36 -15.90
CA GLU A 62 4.52 -2.52 -14.92
C GLU A 62 5.49 -1.63 -14.15
N GLY A 63 5.74 -0.43 -14.65
CA GLY A 63 6.50 0.64 -13.97
C GLY A 63 5.72 1.36 -12.85
N SER A 64 4.56 0.81 -12.50
CA SER A 64 3.72 1.27 -11.40
C SER A 64 3.20 0.05 -10.64
N THR A 65 3.38 0.03 -9.33
CA THR A 65 2.85 -1.03 -8.46
C THR A 65 1.75 -0.47 -7.56
N PRO A 66 0.48 -0.46 -8.01
CA PRO A 66 -0.63 0.01 -7.21
C PRO A 66 -1.07 -1.06 -6.19
N GLN A 67 -1.29 -0.64 -4.95
CA GLN A 67 -1.93 -1.45 -3.92
C GLN A 67 -3.16 -0.72 -3.40
N ARG A 68 -4.29 -1.43 -3.27
CA ARG A 68 -5.55 -0.92 -2.73
C ARG A 68 -6.10 -1.93 -1.73
N ASN A 69 -6.11 -1.55 -0.47
CA ASN A 69 -6.54 -2.41 0.62
C ASN A 69 -7.78 -1.79 1.27
N TRP A 70 -8.78 -2.64 1.49
CA TRP A 70 -9.96 -2.32 2.28
C TRP A 70 -10.06 -3.35 3.40
N THR A 71 -10.21 -2.88 4.64
CA THR A 71 -10.36 -3.73 5.81
C THR A 71 -11.59 -3.33 6.61
N GLN A 72 -12.25 -4.32 7.18
CA GLN A 72 -13.43 -4.15 8.01
C GLN A 72 -13.33 -5.09 9.20
N GLU A 73 -13.40 -4.55 10.41
CA GLU A 73 -13.55 -5.29 11.65
C GLU A 73 -14.90 -4.95 12.28
N LEU A 74 -15.58 -5.96 12.81
CA LEU A 74 -16.76 -5.82 13.66
C LEU A 74 -16.48 -6.51 14.99
N ARG A 75 -16.73 -5.80 16.09
CA ARG A 75 -16.52 -6.29 17.45
C ARG A 75 -17.79 -6.14 18.28
N VAL A 76 -18.07 -7.16 19.07
CA VAL A 76 -19.08 -7.13 20.14
C VAL A 76 -18.35 -7.34 21.46
N THR A 77 -18.59 -6.47 22.43
CA THR A 77 -18.08 -6.62 23.79
C THR A 77 -19.23 -6.56 24.78
N SER A 78 -19.24 -7.43 25.79
CA SER A 78 -20.15 -7.31 26.93
C SER A 78 -19.63 -6.28 27.91
N ASP A 79 -20.53 -5.52 28.54
CA ASP A 79 -20.15 -4.67 29.66
C ASP A 79 -19.84 -5.54 30.90
N PRO A 80 -18.84 -5.18 31.73
CA PRO A 80 -18.63 -5.88 32.99
C PRO A 80 -19.87 -5.70 33.89
N SER A 81 -20.49 -6.83 34.25
CA SER A 81 -21.60 -6.93 35.20
C SER A 81 -21.15 -6.63 36.62
#